data_AF-A0AB74E2X9-F1
#
_entry.id   AF-A0AB74E2X9-F1
#
_cell.length_a   1.000
_cell.length_b   1.000
_cell.length_c   1.000
_cell.angle_alpha   90.00
_cell.angle_beta   90.00
_cell.angle_gamma   90.00
#
_symmetry.space_group_name_H-M   'P 1'
#
loop_
_entity.id
_entity.type
_entity.pdbx_description
1 polymer ?
#
loop_
_entity_poly.entity_id
_entity_poly.type
_entity_poly.pdbx_seq_one_letter_code
_entity_poly.pdbx_strand_id
1 'polypeptide(L)'
;PIANQLQFSNESYDLISESKDFNKFSNFKGKKLDVFGISYNGQCNTKYIYGGVTATNEYLDKSRNIPINIWINGNHKTISTNKVSTNKKLVTAQEIDVKLRKYLQEEYNIYGHNGTKKGEEYGHKSKFYSGFNIGKVTFHLNNNDTFSYDLFYTGDDGLPKSFLKIYEDNKTVESEKFHLDVDISYKETI
;
A
#
# COMPACT_ATOMS: atom_id res chain seq x y z
N PRO A 1 -16.48 0.38 24.85
CA PRO A 1 -15.92 0.97 23.61
C PRO A 1 -14.53 0.38 23.31
N ILE A 2 -14.32 -0.19 22.13
CA ILE A 2 -13.03 -0.81 21.75
C ILE A 2 -12.06 0.29 21.32
N ALA A 3 -10.90 0.36 21.98
CA ALA A 3 -9.93 1.46 21.81
C ALA A 3 -9.13 1.37 20.50
N ASN A 4 -8.75 0.16 20.09
CA ASN A 4 -7.86 -0.11 18.96
C ASN A 4 -8.60 -0.29 17.61
N GLN A 5 -9.91 -0.05 17.56
CA GLN A 5 -10.74 -0.39 16.40
C GLN A 5 -11.68 0.74 15.98
N LEU A 6 -11.93 0.87 14.68
CA LEU A 6 -13.05 1.60 14.10
C LEU A 6 -13.91 0.61 13.31
N GLN A 7 -15.23 0.75 13.37
CA GLN A 7 -16.17 -0.14 12.71
C GLN A 7 -17.02 0.65 11.72
N PHE A 8 -17.15 0.13 10.51
CA PHE A 8 -17.95 0.68 9.43
C PHE A 8 -18.91 -0.41 8.93
N SER A 9 -20.20 -0.23 9.16
CA SER A 9 -21.23 -1.20 8.80
C SER A 9 -21.91 -0.81 7.49
N ASN A 10 -22.21 -1.80 6.66
CA ASN A 10 -23.17 -1.67 5.56
C ASN A 10 -24.19 -2.82 5.63
N GLU A 11 -25.10 -2.89 4.66
CA GLU A 11 -26.17 -3.90 4.63
C GLU A 11 -25.67 -5.36 4.58
N SER A 12 -24.42 -5.60 4.15
CA SER A 12 -23.86 -6.92 3.91
C SER A 12 -22.79 -7.34 4.92
N TYR A 13 -21.97 -6.41 5.40
CA TYR A 13 -20.84 -6.73 6.27
C TYR A 13 -20.42 -5.57 7.18
N ASP A 14 -19.69 -5.93 8.22
CA ASP A 14 -18.95 -5.01 9.07
C ASP A 14 -17.47 -4.97 8.66
N LEU A 15 -16.95 -3.77 8.37
CA LEU A 15 -15.51 -3.55 8.21
C LEU A 15 -14.93 -3.03 9.53
N ILE A 16 -14.02 -3.81 10.12
CA ILE A 16 -13.25 -3.43 11.30
C ILE A 16 -11.86 -2.98 10.85
N SER A 17 -11.56 -1.70 11.04
CA SER A 17 -10.20 -1.17 10.94
C SER A 17 -9.50 -1.30 12.29
N GLU A 18 -8.32 -1.92 12.32
CA GLU A 18 -7.49 -2.08 13.51
C GLU A 18 -6.23 -1.20 13.43
N SER A 19 -5.87 -0.53 14.52
CA SER A 19 -4.67 0.30 14.59
C SER A 19 -4.02 0.29 15.97
N LYS A 20 -2.69 0.44 16.00
CA LYS A 20 -1.92 0.69 17.24
C LYS A 20 -1.88 2.17 17.64
N ASP A 21 -2.30 3.07 16.76
CA ASP A 21 -2.43 4.50 17.07
C ASP A 21 -3.79 4.78 17.72
N PHE A 22 -3.86 4.46 19.02
CA PHE A 22 -5.10 4.58 19.81
C PHE A 22 -5.56 6.04 19.94
N ASN A 23 -4.63 6.99 19.98
CA ASN A 23 -4.96 8.41 20.09
C ASN A 23 -5.65 8.91 18.80
N LYS A 24 -5.11 8.58 17.63
CA LYS A 24 -5.74 8.91 16.35
C LYS A 24 -7.11 8.24 16.23
N PHE A 25 -7.23 6.97 16.60
CA PHE A 25 -8.50 6.23 16.51
C PHE A 25 -9.55 6.76 17.49
N SER A 26 -9.14 7.17 18.70
CA SER A 26 -10.01 7.87 19.64
C SER A 26 -10.59 9.16 19.04
N ASN A 27 -9.74 9.98 18.39
CA ASN A 27 -10.18 11.23 17.74
C ASN A 27 -11.10 11.00 16.54
N PHE A 28 -11.03 9.83 15.91
CA PHE A 28 -11.87 9.43 14.79
C PHE A 28 -13.22 8.83 15.19
N LYS A 29 -13.44 8.47 16.45
CA LYS A 29 -14.72 7.91 16.90
C LYS A 29 -15.89 8.86 16.59
N GLY A 30 -16.91 8.33 15.93
CA GLY A 30 -18.14 9.06 15.59
C GLY A 30 -17.97 10.13 14.49
N LYS A 31 -16.82 10.19 13.82
CA LYS A 31 -16.57 11.11 12.70
C LYS A 31 -16.91 10.46 11.36
N LYS A 32 -17.14 11.29 10.34
CA LYS A 32 -17.12 10.85 8.94
C LYS A 32 -15.67 10.69 8.51
N LEU A 33 -15.37 9.55 7.88
CA LEU A 33 -14.01 9.10 7.59
C LEU A 33 -13.98 8.43 6.21
N ASP A 34 -12.83 8.51 5.55
CA ASP A 34 -12.52 7.71 4.37
C ASP A 34 -11.72 6.48 4.80
N VAL A 35 -11.97 5.36 4.12
CA VAL A 35 -11.22 4.12 4.33
C VAL A 35 -10.69 3.60 3.00
N PHE A 36 -9.38 3.33 2.92
CA PHE A 36 -8.76 2.72 1.75
C PHE A 36 -7.64 1.75 2.16
N GLY A 37 -7.66 0.54 1.61
CA GLY A 37 -6.59 -0.44 1.75
C GLY A 37 -7.04 -1.83 1.33
N ILE A 38 -6.34 -2.85 1.84
CA ILE A 38 -6.68 -4.26 1.57
C ILE A 38 -7.38 -4.81 2.81
N SER A 39 -8.58 -5.35 2.61
CA SER A 39 -9.29 -6.09 3.65
C SER A 39 -9.05 -7.60 3.54
N TYR A 40 -9.18 -8.30 4.65
CA TYR A 40 -9.17 -9.76 4.72
C TYR A 40 -10.38 -10.25 5.53
N ASN A 41 -10.77 -11.51 5.31
CA ASN A 41 -11.96 -12.08 5.94
C ASN A 41 -11.75 -12.33 7.44
N GLY A 42 -12.75 -11.93 8.22
CA GLY A 42 -12.95 -12.35 9.60
C GLY A 42 -13.89 -13.55 9.70
N GLN A 43 -14.32 -13.82 10.93
CA GLN A 43 -15.43 -14.74 11.17
C GLN A 43 -16.76 -14.10 10.73
N CYS A 44 -17.69 -14.92 10.26
CA CYS A 44 -19.01 -14.49 9.79
C CYS A 44 -18.94 -13.38 8.71
N ASN A 45 -19.79 -12.36 8.80
CA ASN A 45 -19.88 -11.25 7.85
C ASN A 45 -18.97 -10.08 8.25
N THR A 46 -17.81 -10.35 8.83
CA THR A 46 -16.84 -9.31 9.21
C THR A 46 -15.64 -9.33 8.29
N LYS A 47 -15.17 -8.15 7.88
CA LYS A 47 -13.91 -7.92 7.19
C LYS A 47 -12.99 -7.11 8.10
N TYR A 48 -11.70 -7.35 8.01
CA TYR A 48 -10.68 -6.63 8.76
C TYR A 48 -9.76 -5.88 7.82
N ILE A 49 -9.31 -4.71 8.23
CA ILE A 49 -8.27 -3.91 7.57
C ILE A 49 -7.34 -3.35 8.65
N TYR A 50 -6.03 -3.32 8.40
CA TYR A 50 -5.09 -2.60 9.26
C TYR A 50 -4.97 -1.15 8.80
N GLY A 51 -5.27 -0.20 9.69
CA GLY A 51 -5.27 1.22 9.38
C GLY A 51 -6.20 1.57 8.21
N GLY A 52 -5.68 2.31 7.25
CA GLY A 52 -6.40 2.74 6.05
C GLY A 52 -7.37 3.90 6.26
N VAL A 53 -7.36 4.58 7.41
CA VAL A 53 -8.39 5.56 7.80
C VAL A 53 -7.85 6.99 7.77
N THR A 54 -8.58 7.89 7.10
CA THR A 54 -8.33 9.35 7.10
C THR A 54 -9.63 10.13 7.36
N ALA A 55 -9.52 11.37 7.83
CA ALA A 55 -10.69 12.25 7.98
C ALA A 55 -11.29 12.64 6.61
N THR A 56 -12.61 12.78 6.54
CA THR A 56 -13.29 13.40 5.39
C THR A 56 -13.17 14.92 5.44
N ASN A 57 -13.09 15.59 4.28
CA ASN A 57 -13.02 17.05 4.05
C ASN A 57 -11.63 17.68 3.90
N GLU A 58 -10.58 16.88 3.82
CA GLU A 58 -9.23 17.35 3.51
C GLU A 58 -8.77 16.81 2.15
N TYR A 59 -9.33 17.39 1.08
CA TYR A 59 -8.99 17.04 -0.30
C TYR A 59 -8.22 18.16 -1.00
N LEU A 60 -7.36 17.77 -1.92
CA LEU A 60 -6.75 18.62 -2.93
C LEU A 60 -7.77 18.94 -4.02
N ASP A 61 -7.61 20.08 -4.69
CA ASP A 61 -8.50 20.49 -5.79
C ASP A 61 -8.48 19.51 -6.97
N LYS A 62 -7.34 18.82 -7.16
CA LYS A 62 -7.15 17.80 -8.19
C LYS A 62 -6.37 16.62 -7.63
N SER A 63 -6.60 15.43 -8.20
CA SER A 63 -5.78 14.25 -7.89
C SER A 63 -4.32 14.52 -8.29
N ARG A 64 -3.40 14.28 -7.37
CA ARG A 64 -1.95 14.34 -7.61
C ARG A 64 -1.45 12.96 -7.97
N ASN A 65 -0.84 12.83 -9.14
CA ASN A 65 -0.05 11.64 -9.48
C ASN A 65 1.25 11.69 -8.68
N ILE A 66 1.54 10.65 -7.93
CA ILE A 66 2.74 10.60 -7.11
C ILE A 66 3.94 10.32 -8.02
N PRO A 67 5.01 11.15 -7.99
CA PRO A 67 6.24 10.86 -8.72
C PRO A 67 6.89 9.56 -8.20
N ILE A 68 7.30 8.70 -9.13
CA ILE A 68 7.96 7.41 -8.84
C ILE A 68 9.30 7.40 -9.54
N ASN A 69 10.40 7.43 -8.79
CA ASN A 69 11.72 7.06 -9.28
C ASN A 69 11.87 5.56 -9.10
N ILE A 70 12.08 4.83 -10.19
CA ILE A 70 12.17 3.37 -10.14
C ILE A 70 13.47 2.85 -10.77
N TRP A 71 14.11 1.92 -10.08
CA TRP A 71 15.25 1.14 -10.56
C TRP A 71 14.81 -0.29 -10.81
N ILE A 72 14.92 -0.72 -12.08
CA ILE A 72 14.57 -2.07 -12.51
C ILE A 72 15.84 -2.78 -12.93
N ASN A 73 16.28 -3.76 -12.14
CA ASN A 73 17.59 -4.42 -12.32
C ASN A 73 18.75 -3.40 -12.44
N GLY A 74 18.71 -2.34 -11.63
CA GLY A 74 19.70 -1.25 -11.63
C GLY A 74 19.44 -0.13 -12.64
N ASN A 75 18.50 -0.28 -13.58
CA ASN A 75 18.20 0.75 -14.59
C ASN A 75 17.15 1.74 -14.08
N HIS A 76 17.52 3.01 -14.00
CA HIS A 76 16.67 4.09 -13.48
C HIS A 76 15.69 4.64 -14.53
N LYS A 77 14.48 4.98 -14.10
CA LYS A 77 13.54 5.87 -14.81
C LYS A 77 12.58 6.55 -13.83
N THR A 78 12.06 7.70 -14.24
CA THR A 78 10.99 8.40 -13.50
C THR A 78 9.65 8.22 -14.20
N ILE A 79 8.61 7.92 -13.43
CA ILE A 79 7.24 7.71 -13.90
C ILE A 79 6.28 8.56 -13.08
N SER A 80 5.22 9.03 -13.73
CA SER A 80 4.04 9.58 -13.07
C SER A 80 2.79 9.06 -13.79
N THR A 81 1.84 8.52 -13.05
CA THR A 81 0.66 7.86 -13.61
C THR A 81 -0.58 8.08 -12.75
N ASN A 82 -1.75 8.16 -13.37
CA ASN A 82 -3.03 8.27 -12.66
C ASN A 82 -3.36 7.00 -11.85
N LYS A 83 -2.76 5.86 -12.19
CA LYS A 83 -2.89 4.59 -11.45
C LYS A 83 -2.33 4.68 -10.03
N VAL A 84 -1.36 5.57 -9.79
CA VAL A 84 -0.76 5.83 -8.46
C VAL A 84 -0.95 7.31 -8.15
N SER A 85 -2.19 7.66 -7.84
CA SER A 85 -2.61 9.03 -7.55
C SER A 85 -3.56 9.10 -6.36
N THR A 86 -3.68 10.28 -5.75
CA THR A 86 -4.65 10.55 -4.70
C THR A 86 -5.09 12.02 -4.71
N ASN A 87 -6.32 12.28 -4.29
CA ASN A 87 -6.82 13.62 -4.05
C ASN A 87 -6.91 13.97 -2.56
N LYS A 88 -6.45 13.11 -1.64
CA LYS A 88 -6.43 13.44 -0.20
C LYS A 88 -5.26 14.38 0.10
N LYS A 89 -5.42 15.36 0.98
CA LYS A 89 -4.29 16.18 1.50
C LYS A 89 -3.35 15.34 2.36
N LEU A 90 -3.91 14.52 3.24
CA LEU A 90 -3.20 13.50 4.00
C LEU A 90 -3.67 12.13 3.49
N VAL A 91 -2.78 11.38 2.86
CA VAL A 91 -3.07 10.03 2.35
C VAL A 91 -2.39 8.98 3.22
N THR A 92 -3.00 7.81 3.40
CA THR A 92 -2.33 6.70 4.08
C THR A 92 -1.21 6.15 3.20
N ALA A 93 -0.10 5.75 3.83
CA ALA A 93 0.97 5.04 3.11
C ALA A 93 0.44 3.75 2.47
N GLN A 94 -0.51 3.09 3.14
CA GLN A 94 -1.22 1.91 2.61
C GLN A 94 -1.93 2.18 1.29
N GLU A 95 -2.68 3.28 1.14
CA GLU A 95 -3.38 3.58 -0.12
C GLU A 95 -2.40 3.70 -1.29
N ILE A 96 -1.27 4.37 -1.06
CA ILE A 96 -0.26 4.60 -2.08
C ILE A 96 0.51 3.32 -2.41
N ASP A 97 0.94 2.56 -1.41
CA ASP A 97 1.68 1.30 -1.60
C ASP A 97 0.82 0.25 -2.34
N VAL A 98 -0.46 0.10 -1.97
CA VAL A 98 -1.37 -0.84 -2.64
C VAL A 98 -1.59 -0.47 -4.11
N LYS A 99 -1.80 0.82 -4.41
CA LYS A 99 -1.91 1.32 -5.80
C LYS A 99 -0.60 1.08 -6.56
N LEU A 100 0.54 1.35 -5.94
CA LEU A 100 1.86 1.13 -6.52
C LEU A 100 2.10 -0.34 -6.85
N ARG A 101 1.93 -1.27 -5.89
CA ARG A 101 2.13 -2.72 -6.11
C ARG A 101 1.25 -3.24 -7.24
N LYS A 102 -0.01 -2.79 -7.31
CA LYS A 102 -0.91 -3.13 -8.42
C LYS A 102 -0.35 -2.62 -9.76
N TYR A 103 0.09 -1.37 -9.82
CA TYR A 103 0.74 -0.80 -11.01
C TYR A 103 2.00 -1.57 -11.42
N LEU A 104 2.88 -1.89 -10.46
CA LEU A 104 4.10 -2.66 -10.72
C LEU A 104 3.80 -4.07 -11.24
N GLN A 105 2.74 -4.69 -10.74
CA GLN A 105 2.28 -5.99 -11.22
C GLN A 105 1.76 -5.91 -12.66
N GLU A 106 0.96 -4.90 -12.97
CA GLU A 106 0.41 -4.69 -14.32
C GLU A 106 1.47 -4.38 -15.37
N GLU A 107 2.54 -3.64 -15.02
CA GLU A 107 3.55 -3.21 -15.99
C GLU A 107 4.81 -4.09 -16.01
N TYR A 108 5.21 -4.69 -14.88
CA TYR A 108 6.46 -5.45 -14.75
C TYR A 108 6.26 -6.89 -14.27
N ASN A 109 5.03 -7.32 -14.02
CA ASN A 109 4.71 -8.70 -13.61
C ASN A 109 5.47 -9.15 -12.35
N ILE A 110 5.67 -8.26 -11.37
CA ILE A 110 6.55 -8.52 -10.22
C ILE A 110 6.17 -9.75 -9.39
N TYR A 111 4.89 -10.11 -9.33
CA TYR A 111 4.35 -11.29 -8.64
C TYR A 111 3.92 -12.42 -9.59
N GLY A 112 4.27 -12.32 -10.87
CA GLY A 112 3.93 -13.31 -11.89
C GLY A 112 2.44 -13.37 -12.21
N HIS A 113 2.09 -14.13 -13.25
CA HIS A 113 0.69 -14.39 -13.62
C HIS A 113 -0.21 -13.14 -13.76
N ASN A 114 0.32 -12.00 -14.26
CA ASN A 114 -0.48 -10.78 -14.42
C ASN A 114 -1.58 -10.86 -15.52
N GLY A 115 -1.67 -11.98 -16.25
CA GLY A 115 -2.69 -12.22 -17.27
C GLY A 115 -2.47 -11.47 -18.59
N THR A 116 -1.28 -10.89 -18.79
CA THR A 116 -0.91 -10.12 -19.99
C THR A 116 0.52 -10.46 -20.43
N LYS A 117 0.98 -9.85 -21.54
CA LYS A 117 2.36 -9.97 -22.01
C LYS A 117 3.33 -8.94 -21.40
N LYS A 118 2.83 -8.01 -20.58
CA LYS A 118 3.67 -6.97 -19.98
C LYS A 118 4.58 -7.58 -18.91
N GLY A 119 5.88 -7.30 -18.99
CA GLY A 119 6.87 -7.80 -18.06
C GLY A 119 7.40 -9.21 -18.39
N GLU A 120 7.00 -9.81 -19.52
CA GLU A 120 7.57 -11.08 -19.99
C GLU A 120 9.08 -10.98 -20.24
N GLU A 121 9.60 -9.79 -20.58
CA GLU A 121 11.01 -9.54 -20.84
C GLU A 121 11.92 -9.77 -19.61
N TYR A 122 11.35 -9.80 -18.40
CA TYR A 122 12.11 -10.05 -17.17
C TYR A 122 12.19 -11.55 -16.79
N GLY A 123 11.49 -12.42 -17.52
CA GLY A 123 11.49 -13.87 -17.32
C GLY A 123 10.67 -14.36 -16.11
N HIS A 124 10.86 -15.63 -15.73
CA HIS A 124 10.02 -16.35 -14.76
C HIS A 124 10.82 -17.12 -13.68
N LYS A 125 12.04 -16.68 -13.41
CA LYS A 125 13.02 -17.36 -12.55
C LYS A 125 12.74 -17.28 -11.04
N SER A 126 11.85 -16.39 -10.60
CA SER A 126 11.50 -16.27 -9.18
C SER A 126 10.47 -17.33 -8.76
N LYS A 127 10.34 -17.55 -7.45
CA LYS A 127 9.27 -18.40 -6.87
C LYS A 127 7.85 -17.92 -7.20
N PHE A 128 7.71 -16.67 -7.65
CA PHE A 128 6.43 -16.08 -8.07
C PHE A 128 6.16 -16.29 -9.56
N TYR A 129 7.03 -17.01 -10.29
CA TYR A 129 6.98 -17.08 -11.76
C TYR A 129 7.17 -15.71 -12.43
N SER A 130 8.06 -14.90 -11.85
CA SER A 130 8.42 -13.56 -12.33
C SER A 130 9.94 -13.37 -12.45
N GLY A 131 10.36 -12.22 -12.95
CA GLY A 131 11.76 -11.83 -13.04
C GLY A 131 12.36 -11.26 -11.75
N PHE A 132 11.61 -11.22 -10.65
CA PHE A 132 11.95 -10.43 -9.45
C PHE A 132 11.68 -11.21 -8.16
N ASN A 133 12.55 -11.03 -7.16
CA ASN A 133 12.36 -11.58 -5.81
C ASN A 133 12.88 -10.65 -4.69
N ILE A 134 13.45 -9.50 -5.05
CA ILE A 134 13.88 -8.46 -4.12
C ILE A 134 13.23 -7.16 -4.56
N GLY A 135 12.69 -6.41 -3.61
CA GLY A 135 12.19 -5.09 -3.93
C GLY A 135 11.80 -4.29 -2.70
N LYS A 136 11.87 -2.98 -2.85
CA LYS A 136 11.61 -2.02 -1.79
C LYS A 136 10.85 -0.83 -2.37
N VAL A 137 9.84 -0.38 -1.65
CA VAL A 137 9.24 0.94 -1.85
C VAL A 137 9.66 1.84 -0.70
N THR A 138 10.16 3.03 -1.02
CA THR A 138 10.54 4.04 -0.05
C THR A 138 9.69 5.28 -0.26
N PHE A 139 9.00 5.70 0.78
CA PHE A 139 8.32 6.98 0.83
C PHE A 139 9.34 8.04 1.22
N HIS A 140 9.65 8.94 0.31
CA HIS A 140 10.64 9.98 0.50
C HIS A 140 9.94 11.33 0.69
N LEU A 141 9.96 11.82 1.93
CA LEU A 141 9.35 13.08 2.32
C LEU A 141 10.25 14.26 1.95
N ASN A 142 9.67 15.44 1.70
CA ASN A 142 10.45 16.62 1.30
C ASN A 142 11.48 17.10 2.34
N ASN A 143 11.36 16.68 3.60
CA ASN A 143 12.32 16.97 4.67
C ASN A 143 13.47 15.95 4.74
N ASN A 144 13.61 15.07 3.74
CA ASN A 144 14.55 13.95 3.66
C ASN A 144 14.27 12.78 4.62
N ASP A 145 13.17 12.83 5.39
CA ASP A 145 12.74 11.66 6.14
C ASP A 145 12.26 10.58 5.17
N THR A 146 12.57 9.33 5.50
CA THR A 146 12.17 8.18 4.70
C THR A 146 11.62 7.05 5.57
N PHE A 147 10.75 6.25 4.97
CA PHE A 147 10.37 4.95 5.49
C PHE A 147 10.07 4.01 4.33
N SER A 148 10.25 2.71 4.55
CA SER A 148 10.17 1.74 3.45
C SER A 148 9.36 0.50 3.82
N TYR A 149 8.81 -0.13 2.78
CA TYR A 149 8.23 -1.47 2.86
C TYR A 149 8.94 -2.40 1.88
N ASP A 150 9.10 -3.66 2.30
CA ASP A 150 9.54 -4.74 1.42
C ASP A 150 8.36 -5.15 0.52
N LEU A 151 8.61 -5.17 -0.80
CA LEU A 151 7.62 -5.53 -1.80
C LEU A 151 7.35 -7.04 -1.83
N PHE A 152 8.26 -7.87 -1.35
CA PHE A 152 8.17 -9.34 -1.37
C PHE A 152 8.00 -9.96 0.03
N TYR A 153 7.79 -9.14 1.05
CA TYR A 153 7.45 -9.60 2.40
C TYR A 153 6.08 -10.32 2.42
N THR A 154 6.09 -11.56 2.92
CA THR A 154 4.91 -12.43 3.00
C THR A 154 4.43 -12.66 4.42
N GLY A 155 4.97 -11.95 5.42
CA GLY A 155 4.65 -12.24 6.81
C GLY A 155 5.30 -13.54 7.30
N ASP A 156 4.94 -13.93 8.52
CA ASP A 156 5.47 -15.12 9.18
C ASP A 156 4.86 -16.42 8.63
N ASP A 157 3.61 -16.36 8.15
CA ASP A 157 2.80 -17.52 7.75
C ASP A 157 2.25 -17.43 6.31
N GLY A 158 2.57 -16.37 5.57
CA GLY A 158 2.04 -16.18 4.21
C GLY A 158 0.60 -15.67 4.17
N LEU A 159 -0.05 -15.40 5.32
CA LEU A 159 -1.45 -15.03 5.38
C LEU A 159 -1.65 -13.51 5.40
N PRO A 160 -2.75 -12.98 4.81
CA PRO A 160 -3.03 -11.55 4.78
C PRO A 160 -3.03 -10.88 6.16
N LYS A 161 -3.51 -11.59 7.18
CA LYS A 161 -3.51 -11.10 8.56
C LYS A 161 -2.08 -10.78 9.07
N SER A 162 -1.07 -11.52 8.62
CA SER A 162 0.33 -11.28 8.99
C SER A 162 0.94 -10.17 8.15
N PHE A 163 0.98 -10.31 6.82
CA PHE A 163 1.72 -9.36 5.99
C PHE A 163 1.07 -7.97 5.87
N LEU A 164 -0.25 -7.85 6.07
CA LEU A 164 -0.92 -6.54 6.07
C LEU A 164 -0.73 -5.77 7.39
N LYS A 165 -0.20 -6.41 8.44
CA LYS A 165 0.02 -5.78 9.75
C LYS A 165 1.00 -4.61 9.70
N ILE A 166 1.82 -4.51 8.65
CA ILE A 166 2.70 -3.36 8.39
C ILE A 166 1.95 -2.01 8.32
N TYR A 167 0.63 -2.02 8.09
CA TYR A 167 -0.21 -0.83 8.00
C TYR A 167 -0.94 -0.48 9.29
N GLU A 168 -0.74 -1.24 10.39
CA GLU A 168 -1.47 -1.03 11.64
C GLU A 168 -1.11 0.28 12.36
N ASP A 169 -0.04 0.97 11.96
CA ASP A 169 0.28 2.30 12.47
C ASP A 169 -0.63 3.40 11.89
N ASN A 170 -1.45 3.08 10.88
CA ASN A 170 -2.26 4.03 10.14
C ASN A 170 -1.45 5.26 9.70
N LYS A 171 -0.21 5.04 9.24
CA LYS A 171 0.71 6.11 8.85
C LYS A 171 0.16 6.90 7.68
N THR A 172 0.24 8.22 7.80
CA THR A 172 -0.21 9.19 6.79
C THR A 172 0.95 10.07 6.35
N VAL A 173 0.91 10.50 5.10
CA VAL A 173 1.88 11.45 4.51
C VAL A 173 1.11 12.60 3.86
N GLU A 174 1.69 13.79 3.88
CA GLU A 174 1.14 14.95 3.18
C GLU A 174 1.36 14.77 1.68
N SER A 175 0.26 14.65 0.93
CA SER A 175 0.28 14.15 -0.44
C SER A 175 1.11 15.00 -1.38
N GLU A 176 1.24 16.31 -1.13
CA GLU A 176 2.02 17.23 -1.95
C GLU A 176 3.52 17.22 -1.62
N LYS A 177 3.92 16.63 -0.49
CA LYS A 177 5.27 16.73 0.08
C LYS A 177 6.00 15.39 0.17
N PHE A 178 5.76 14.50 -0.79
CA PHE A 178 6.53 13.27 -0.93
C PHE A 178 6.58 12.77 -2.39
N HIS A 179 7.53 11.87 -2.63
CA HIS A 179 7.63 11.02 -3.82
C HIS A 179 8.01 9.59 -3.40
N LEU A 180 8.04 8.67 -4.37
CA LEU A 180 8.39 7.28 -4.17
C LEU A 180 9.72 6.96 -4.84
N ASP A 181 10.61 6.30 -4.10
CA ASP A 181 11.80 5.65 -4.65
C ASP A 181 11.58 4.13 -4.56
N VAL A 182 11.67 3.45 -5.70
CA VAL A 182 11.29 2.04 -5.84
C VAL A 182 12.44 1.25 -6.48
N ASP A 183 12.81 0.14 -5.86
CA ASP A 183 13.80 -0.78 -6.41
C ASP A 183 13.15 -2.15 -6.60
N ILE A 184 13.29 -2.75 -7.78
CA ILE A 184 12.94 -4.15 -8.04
C ILE A 184 14.08 -4.86 -8.76
N SER A 185 14.48 -6.01 -8.23
CA SER A 185 15.60 -6.79 -8.76
C SER A 185 15.47 -8.28 -8.46
N TYR A 186 16.46 -9.04 -8.92
CA TYR A 186 16.57 -10.46 -8.67
C TYR A 186 17.95 -10.83 -8.16
N LYS A 187 17.98 -11.75 -7.19
CA LYS A 187 19.19 -12.47 -6.80
C LYS A 187 18.85 -13.95 -6.66
N GLU A 188 19.70 -14.82 -7.19
CA GLU A 188 19.56 -16.27 -7.00
C GLU A 188 19.62 -16.58 -5.49
N THR A 189 18.60 -17.26 -4.97
CA THR A 189 18.62 -17.79 -3.61
C THR A 189 19.40 -19.10 -3.63
N ILE A 190 20.55 -19.12 -2.96
CA ILE A 190 21.39 -20.31 -2.73
C ILE A 190 20.74 -21.19 -1.68
#